data_AF-A0A0M2GYH7-F1
#
_entry.id   AF-A0A0M2GYH7-F1
#
_cell.length_a   1.000
_cell.length_b   1.000
_cell.length_c   1.000
_cell.angle_alpha   90.00
_cell.angle_beta   90.00
_cell.angle_gamma   90.00
#
_symmetry.space_group_name_H-M   'P 1'
#
loop_
_entity.id
_entity.type
_entity.pdbx_description
1 polymer ?
#
loop_
_entity_poly.entity_id
_entity_poly.type
_entity_poly.pdbx_seq_one_letter_code
_entity_poly.pdbx_strand_id
1 'polypeptide(L)'
;MAASLEELEQRLSHLRTELRGAVRARDKAETARIRRALREAEAAWEQALETEAGPDGEALLTEPPAPQASATTGAPRRKERPTHGSIPIREQVHQALTLLGAPASPKLISSTYEAFFTESLVATKLASLRRDEERSFTAQGYARPYYICAALTHDRLVPARGLLALSTWPVERRIIGPLSPRADFLTHAVGTAEQIQRLTTAGHPAPDAAWRLLRRFALTIPGAYDAAAPEPEPVRVIAAAHAEAAVHQQEDDQQRQAAAQRARAQLADVQQLFGAAPMRDALRDAGGTLS
;
A
#
# COMPACT_ATOMS: atom_id res chain seq x y z
N MET A 1 22.50 -4.23 -23.95
CA MET A 1 21.08 -4.15 -24.34
C MET A 1 20.28 -4.27 -23.07
N ALA A 2 19.56 -3.22 -22.67
CA ALA A 2 18.68 -3.30 -21.50
C ALA A 2 17.53 -4.26 -21.82
N ALA A 3 17.17 -5.12 -20.86
CA ALA A 3 15.96 -5.93 -21.01
C ALA A 3 14.75 -5.00 -21.07
N SER A 4 13.77 -5.29 -21.93
CA SER A 4 12.56 -4.47 -22.02
C SER A 4 11.74 -4.57 -20.73
N LEU A 5 10.87 -3.59 -20.47
CA LEU A 5 9.97 -3.60 -19.31
C LEU A 5 9.12 -4.89 -19.25
N GLU A 6 8.63 -5.34 -20.40
CA GLU A 6 7.86 -6.59 -20.56
C GLU A 6 8.69 -7.84 -20.21
N GLU A 7 9.96 -7.90 -20.63
CA GLU A 7 10.87 -8.99 -20.27
C GLU A 7 11.14 -9.06 -18.76
N LEU A 8 11.23 -7.89 -18.11
CA LEU A 8 11.41 -7.79 -16.66
C LEU A 8 10.14 -8.24 -15.90
N GLU A 9 8.95 -7.89 -16.37
CA GLU A 9 7.69 -8.36 -15.80
C GLU A 9 7.49 -9.87 -15.94
N GLN A 10 7.82 -10.43 -17.11
CA GLN A 10 7.81 -11.88 -17.35
C GLN A 10 8.80 -12.58 -16.42
N ARG A 11 10.00 -12.02 -16.25
CA ARG A 11 11.03 -12.54 -15.35
C ARG A 11 10.58 -12.51 -13.88
N LEU A 12 9.96 -11.42 -13.42
CA LEU A 12 9.40 -11.32 -12.07
C LEU A 12 8.30 -12.36 -11.84
N SER A 13 7.40 -12.53 -12.80
CA SER A 13 6.32 -13.53 -12.75
C SER A 13 6.85 -14.96 -12.72
N HIS A 14 7.90 -15.24 -13.48
CA HIS A 14 8.60 -16.52 -13.48
C HIS A 14 9.27 -16.80 -12.13
N LEU A 15 10.07 -15.87 -11.62
CA LEU A 15 10.75 -15.99 -10.33
C LEU A 15 9.76 -16.15 -9.16
N ARG A 16 8.61 -15.47 -9.18
CA ARG A 16 7.53 -15.67 -8.19
C ARG A 16 6.94 -17.08 -8.27
N THR A 17 6.89 -17.68 -9.45
CA THR A 17 6.42 -19.07 -9.64
C THR A 17 7.45 -20.08 -9.13
N GLU A 18 8.73 -19.90 -9.46
CA GLU A 18 9.81 -20.72 -8.92
C GLU A 18 9.89 -20.64 -7.39
N LEU A 19 9.72 -19.44 -6.83
CA LEU A 19 9.70 -19.23 -5.37
C LEU A 19 8.59 -20.05 -4.71
N ARG A 20 7.39 -20.09 -5.32
CA ARG A 20 6.27 -20.91 -4.84
C ARG A 20 6.62 -22.40 -4.88
N GLY A 21 7.36 -22.85 -5.89
CA GLY A 21 7.90 -24.22 -5.99
C GLY A 21 8.90 -24.54 -4.88
N ALA A 22 9.92 -23.70 -4.71
CA ALA A 22 10.99 -23.88 -3.72
C ALA A 22 10.48 -23.87 -2.28
N VAL A 23 9.52 -22.99 -1.96
CA VAL A 23 8.90 -22.94 -0.61
C VAL A 23 8.08 -24.21 -0.34
N ARG A 24 7.33 -24.72 -1.33
CA ARG A 24 6.60 -25.99 -1.19
C ARG A 24 7.54 -27.18 -0.98
N ALA A 25 8.69 -27.17 -1.66
CA ALA A 25 9.74 -28.18 -1.51
C ALA A 25 10.56 -28.03 -0.21
N ARG A 26 10.35 -26.96 0.56
CA ARG A 26 11.13 -26.58 1.75
C ARG A 26 12.64 -26.45 1.49
N ASP A 27 13.01 -26.11 0.25
CA ASP A 27 14.40 -25.87 -0.12
C ASP A 27 14.82 -24.45 0.27
N LYS A 28 15.56 -24.35 1.37
CA LYS A 28 16.01 -23.06 1.92
C LYS A 28 17.08 -22.39 1.06
N ALA A 29 17.97 -23.16 0.44
CA ALA A 29 19.05 -22.62 -0.38
C ALA A 29 18.49 -22.02 -1.67
N GLU A 30 17.55 -22.76 -2.28
CA GLU A 30 16.89 -22.32 -3.51
C GLU A 30 15.95 -21.13 -3.26
N THR A 31 15.23 -21.14 -2.14
CA THR A 31 14.43 -19.98 -1.71
C THR A 31 15.28 -18.73 -1.54
N ALA A 32 16.48 -18.83 -0.95
CA ALA A 32 17.37 -17.68 -0.77
C ALA A 32 17.94 -17.18 -2.10
N ARG A 33 18.28 -18.09 -3.02
CA ARG A 33 18.74 -17.76 -4.39
C ARG A 33 17.67 -16.99 -5.17
N ILE A 34 16.44 -17.51 -5.19
CA ILE A 34 15.32 -16.90 -5.91
C ILE A 34 14.95 -15.53 -5.32
N ARG A 35 14.99 -15.36 -3.98
CA ARG A 35 14.77 -14.06 -3.34
C ARG A 35 15.79 -12.99 -3.71
N ARG A 36 17.06 -13.38 -3.88
CA ARG A 36 18.09 -12.45 -4.38
C ARG A 36 17.79 -12.05 -5.83
N ALA A 37 17.46 -13.02 -6.68
CA ALA A 37 17.11 -12.77 -8.08
C ALA A 37 15.85 -11.89 -8.24
N LEU A 38 14.86 -12.03 -7.35
CA LEU A 38 13.68 -11.15 -7.32
C LEU A 38 14.05 -9.70 -7.03
N ARG A 39 14.87 -9.45 -6.00
CA ARG A 39 15.32 -8.09 -5.66
C ARG A 39 16.12 -7.45 -6.80
N GLU A 40 16.99 -8.22 -7.46
CA GLU A 40 17.75 -7.74 -8.61
C GLU A 40 16.85 -7.41 -9.81
N ALA A 41 15.81 -8.22 -10.06
CA ALA A 41 14.85 -7.96 -11.13
C ALA A 41 13.92 -6.77 -10.83
N GLU A 42 13.51 -6.58 -9.57
CA GLU A 42 12.72 -5.41 -9.14
C GLU A 42 13.53 -4.12 -9.30
N ALA A 43 14.79 -4.10 -8.86
CA ALA A 43 15.66 -2.92 -9.03
C ALA A 43 15.92 -2.58 -10.52
N ALA A 44 16.07 -3.60 -11.38
CA ALA A 44 16.24 -3.39 -12.82
C ALA A 44 14.97 -2.84 -13.49
N TRP A 45 13.79 -3.25 -13.01
CA TRP A 45 12.49 -2.74 -13.47
C TRP A 45 12.27 -1.29 -13.05
N GLU A 46 12.61 -0.94 -11.80
CA GLU A 46 12.60 0.46 -11.33
C GLU A 46 13.52 1.35 -12.17
N GLN A 47 14.75 0.90 -12.44
CA GLN A 47 15.69 1.63 -13.28
C GLN A 47 15.19 1.81 -14.73
N ALA A 48 14.50 0.79 -15.27
CA ALA A 48 13.90 0.86 -16.61
C ALA A 48 12.76 1.88 -16.64
N LEU A 49 11.89 1.90 -15.63
CA LEU A 49 10.83 2.91 -15.49
C LEU A 49 11.38 4.34 -15.38
N GLU A 50 12.44 4.55 -14.62
CA GLU A 50 13.11 5.86 -14.52
C GLU A 50 13.75 6.28 -15.86
N THR A 51 14.14 5.32 -16.70
CA THR A 51 14.72 5.57 -18.03
C THR A 51 13.62 5.86 -19.07
N GLU A 52 12.46 5.20 -18.98
CA GLU A 52 11.29 5.48 -19.84
C GLU A 52 10.57 6.78 -19.44
N ALA A 53 10.65 7.19 -18.17
CA ALA A 53 10.11 8.46 -17.66
C ALA A 53 10.95 9.71 -18.02
N GLY A 54 11.72 9.66 -19.11
CA GLY A 54 12.24 10.86 -19.78
C GLY A 54 11.11 11.79 -20.24
N PRO A 55 11.38 13.07 -20.58
CA PRO A 55 10.39 14.16 -20.59
C PRO A 55 9.24 14.06 -21.60
N ASP A 56 9.16 13.00 -22.40
CA ASP A 56 8.21 12.85 -23.51
C ASP A 56 7.54 11.46 -23.45
N GLY A 57 6.53 11.28 -22.59
CA GLY A 57 5.90 9.98 -22.34
C GLY A 57 4.38 10.01 -22.29
N GLU A 58 3.72 10.26 -23.43
CA GLU A 58 2.28 10.00 -23.62
C GLU A 58 2.10 8.91 -24.69
N ALA A 59 1.63 7.72 -24.28
CA ALA A 59 0.43 7.04 -24.82
C ALA A 59 0.47 5.49 -24.76
N LEU A 60 -0.75 4.96 -24.59
CA LEU A 60 -1.29 3.64 -24.98
C LEU A 60 -1.08 2.42 -24.06
N LEU A 61 -2.12 2.13 -23.27
CA LEU A 61 -2.42 0.79 -22.75
C LEU A 61 -3.55 0.16 -23.58
N THR A 62 -3.27 -1.01 -24.18
CA THR A 62 -4.26 -1.87 -24.84
C THR A 62 -4.30 -3.19 -24.07
N GLU A 63 -5.46 -3.56 -23.51
CA GLU A 63 -5.67 -4.82 -22.78
C GLU A 63 -5.85 -6.02 -23.72
N PRO A 64 -5.26 -7.20 -23.42
CA PRO A 64 -5.63 -8.48 -24.02
C PRO A 64 -6.54 -9.34 -23.10
N PRO A 65 -7.33 -10.30 -23.68
CA PRO A 65 -8.44 -10.95 -23.00
C PRO A 65 -8.06 -12.21 -22.20
N ALA A 66 -8.92 -12.55 -21.23
CA ALA A 66 -8.79 -13.68 -20.31
C ALA A 66 -9.05 -15.07 -20.96
N PRO A 67 -8.34 -16.13 -20.54
CA PRO A 67 -8.67 -17.49 -20.90
C PRO A 67 -9.55 -18.20 -19.85
N GLN A 68 -10.54 -18.94 -20.36
CA GLN A 68 -11.40 -19.89 -19.65
C GLN A 68 -10.65 -21.23 -19.48
N ALA A 69 -10.89 -21.94 -18.36
CA ALA A 69 -10.63 -23.38 -18.31
C ALA A 69 -11.54 -24.13 -17.32
N SER A 70 -11.96 -25.28 -17.81
CA SER A 70 -12.97 -26.24 -17.36
C SER A 70 -12.72 -26.96 -16.03
N ALA A 71 -13.82 -27.52 -15.51
CA ALA A 71 -13.91 -28.39 -14.35
C ALA A 71 -13.39 -29.82 -14.61
N THR A 72 -12.78 -30.44 -13.59
CA THR A 72 -12.95 -31.88 -13.26
C THR A 72 -12.79 -32.13 -11.75
N THR A 73 -13.60 -33.06 -11.27
CA THR A 73 -13.94 -33.55 -9.91
C THR A 73 -12.84 -34.22 -9.07
N GLY A 74 -12.98 -34.08 -7.74
CA GLY A 74 -12.30 -34.92 -6.73
C GLY A 74 -12.43 -34.39 -5.28
N ALA A 75 -13.57 -34.61 -4.63
CA ALA A 75 -13.80 -34.34 -3.19
C ALA A 75 -13.14 -35.45 -2.32
N PRO A 76 -12.94 -35.31 -0.97
CA PRO A 76 -13.71 -34.47 -0.06
C PRO A 76 -12.94 -33.78 1.10
N ARG A 77 -13.49 -32.64 1.58
CA ARG A 77 -13.85 -32.39 2.99
C ARG A 77 -14.44 -30.98 3.13
N ARG A 78 -15.66 -30.93 3.65
CA ARG A 78 -16.59 -29.79 3.77
C ARG A 78 -15.92 -28.58 4.45
N LYS A 79 -15.53 -27.58 3.65
CA LYS A 79 -15.44 -26.17 4.08
C LYS A 79 -16.55 -25.44 3.35
N GLU A 80 -17.30 -24.64 4.10
CA GLU A 80 -18.40 -23.81 3.62
C GLU A 80 -18.00 -23.12 2.31
N ARG A 81 -18.78 -23.35 1.26
CA ARG A 81 -18.62 -22.63 -0.01
C ARG A 81 -18.86 -21.15 0.28
N PRO A 82 -17.93 -20.24 -0.05
CA PRO A 82 -18.24 -18.82 0.01
C PRO A 82 -19.36 -18.53 -0.98
N THR A 83 -20.41 -17.88 -0.48
CA THR A 83 -21.47 -17.29 -1.29
C THR A 83 -20.83 -16.38 -2.35
N HIS A 84 -21.24 -16.51 -3.60
CA HIS A 84 -20.87 -15.58 -4.67
C HIS A 84 -21.22 -14.13 -4.25
N GLY A 85 -20.27 -13.19 -4.42
CA GLY A 85 -20.61 -11.80 -4.74
C GLY A 85 -20.27 -10.68 -3.75
N SER A 86 -19.21 -10.77 -2.92
CA SER A 86 -18.65 -9.56 -2.29
C SER A 86 -17.13 -9.57 -2.34
N ILE A 87 -16.52 -8.42 -2.64
CA ILE A 87 -15.06 -8.27 -2.70
C ILE A 87 -14.49 -8.58 -1.30
N PRO A 88 -13.43 -9.41 -1.16
CA PRO A 88 -12.84 -9.67 0.15
C PRO A 88 -12.37 -8.39 0.82
N ILE A 89 -12.54 -8.26 2.15
CA ILE A 89 -12.14 -7.06 2.92
C ILE A 89 -10.69 -6.63 2.64
N ARG A 90 -9.78 -7.60 2.48
CA ARG A 90 -8.39 -7.32 2.10
C ARG A 90 -8.29 -6.54 0.79
N GLU A 91 -9.07 -6.94 -0.22
CA GLU A 91 -9.09 -6.31 -1.53
C GLU A 91 -9.76 -4.93 -1.46
N GLN A 92 -10.82 -4.78 -0.66
CA GLN A 92 -11.43 -3.47 -0.41
C GLN A 92 -10.42 -2.48 0.21
N VAL A 93 -9.64 -2.94 1.20
CA VAL A 93 -8.58 -2.14 1.84
C VAL A 93 -7.45 -1.84 0.86
N HIS A 94 -7.07 -2.81 0.04
CA HIS A 94 -6.07 -2.63 -1.00
C HIS A 94 -6.48 -1.53 -1.99
N GLN A 95 -7.70 -1.60 -2.53
CA GLN A 95 -8.25 -0.59 -3.44
C GLN A 95 -8.26 0.82 -2.82
N ALA A 96 -8.71 0.93 -1.57
CA ALA A 96 -8.72 2.21 -0.87
C ALA A 96 -7.31 2.77 -0.61
N LEU A 97 -6.36 1.93 -0.18
CA LEU A 97 -4.97 2.37 0.04
C LEU A 97 -4.26 2.73 -1.27
N THR A 98 -4.51 2.00 -2.35
CA THR A 98 -3.98 2.31 -3.69
C THR A 98 -4.49 3.66 -4.17
N LEU A 99 -5.77 3.97 -3.97
CA LEU A 99 -6.34 5.28 -4.30
C LEU A 99 -5.73 6.38 -3.42
N LEU A 100 -5.60 6.14 -2.12
CA LEU A 100 -5.06 7.12 -1.17
C LEU A 100 -3.55 7.39 -1.37
N GLY A 101 -2.79 6.40 -1.85
CA GLY A 101 -1.36 6.54 -2.18
C GLY A 101 -0.40 6.61 -0.98
N ALA A 102 -0.90 6.70 0.25
CA ALA A 102 -0.10 6.77 1.47
C ALA A 102 -0.77 6.03 2.64
N PRO A 103 -0.02 5.70 3.72
CA PRO A 103 -0.58 5.01 4.88
C PRO A 103 -1.81 5.71 5.45
N ALA A 104 -2.83 4.94 5.84
CA ALA A 104 -4.11 5.50 6.24
C ALA A 104 -4.74 4.78 7.42
N SER A 105 -5.58 5.52 8.14
CA SER A 105 -6.35 4.95 9.25
C SER A 105 -7.55 4.13 8.75
N PRO A 106 -8.01 3.13 9.52
CA PRO A 106 -9.23 2.37 9.21
C PRO A 106 -10.44 3.24 8.88
N LYS A 107 -10.60 4.37 9.58
CA LYS A 107 -11.72 5.30 9.34
C LYS A 107 -11.63 5.96 7.96
N LEU A 108 -10.44 6.40 7.56
CA LEU A 108 -10.23 7.02 6.26
C LEU A 108 -10.34 5.99 5.13
N ILE A 109 -9.80 4.78 5.34
CA ILE A 109 -9.92 3.65 4.40
C ILE A 109 -11.40 3.33 4.14
N SER A 110 -12.20 3.13 5.20
CA SER A 110 -13.64 2.91 5.06
C SER A 110 -14.34 4.07 4.36
N SER A 111 -14.06 5.31 4.77
CA SER A 111 -14.69 6.51 4.17
C SER A 111 -14.35 6.67 2.69
N THR A 112 -13.13 6.30 2.29
CA THR A 112 -12.67 6.37 0.90
C THR A 112 -13.30 5.24 0.08
N TYR A 113 -13.30 4.03 0.62
CA TYR A 113 -13.92 2.89 -0.05
C TYR A 113 -15.42 3.15 -0.30
N GLU A 114 -16.15 3.58 0.71
CA GLU A 114 -17.59 3.91 0.59
C GLU A 114 -17.86 5.13 -0.31
N ALA A 115 -16.87 5.98 -0.56
CA ALA A 115 -17.02 7.14 -1.44
C ALA A 115 -16.94 6.79 -2.92
N PHE A 116 -16.20 5.75 -3.29
CA PHE A 116 -15.91 5.40 -4.68
C PHE A 116 -16.44 4.03 -5.11
N PHE A 117 -16.80 3.16 -4.15
CA PHE A 117 -17.26 1.81 -4.40
C PHE A 117 -18.67 1.60 -3.82
N THR A 118 -19.42 0.67 -4.42
CA THR A 118 -20.82 0.41 -4.07
C THR A 118 -21.00 -0.44 -2.82
N GLU A 119 -19.96 -1.17 -2.40
CA GLU A 119 -19.97 -2.00 -1.19
C GLU A 119 -19.57 -1.18 0.05
N SER A 120 -20.16 -1.47 1.21
CA SER A 120 -19.74 -0.85 2.48
C SER A 120 -18.63 -1.64 3.14
N LEU A 121 -17.59 -0.92 3.58
CA LEU A 121 -16.47 -1.47 4.35
C LEU A 121 -16.60 -1.07 5.82
N VAL A 122 -17.12 -1.99 6.63
CA VAL A 122 -17.28 -1.76 8.08
C VAL A 122 -15.92 -1.74 8.78
N ALA A 123 -15.52 -0.57 9.28
CA ALA A 123 -14.19 -0.34 9.90
C ALA A 123 -13.85 -1.31 11.05
N THR A 124 -14.84 -1.82 11.79
CA THR A 124 -14.62 -2.80 12.87
C THR A 124 -14.01 -4.11 12.37
N LYS A 125 -14.24 -4.48 11.10
CA LYS A 125 -13.64 -5.66 10.47
C LYS A 125 -12.14 -5.49 10.18
N LEU A 126 -11.63 -4.26 10.25
CA LEU A 126 -10.20 -3.95 10.04
C LEU A 126 -9.36 -4.20 11.30
N ALA A 127 -9.99 -4.35 12.47
CA ALA A 127 -9.29 -4.48 13.76
C ALA A 127 -8.46 -5.78 13.88
N SER A 128 -8.87 -6.87 13.21
CA SER A 128 -8.11 -8.14 13.18
C SER A 128 -7.20 -8.27 11.97
N LEU A 129 -7.48 -7.54 10.88
CA LEU A 129 -6.85 -7.72 9.57
C LEU A 129 -5.33 -7.74 9.65
N ARG A 130 -4.71 -6.77 10.33
CA ARG A 130 -3.24 -6.73 10.47
C ARG A 130 -2.66 -8.01 11.10
N ARG A 131 -3.31 -8.55 12.15
CA ARG A 131 -2.86 -9.78 12.82
C ARG A 131 -3.08 -11.02 11.94
N ASP A 132 -4.14 -11.03 11.15
CA ASP A 132 -4.41 -12.09 10.18
C ASP A 132 -3.36 -12.09 9.05
N GLU A 133 -3.00 -10.91 8.55
CA GLU A 133 -1.96 -10.70 7.55
C GLU A 133 -0.57 -11.10 8.06
N GLU A 134 -0.21 -10.68 9.29
CA GLU A 134 1.06 -11.05 9.94
C GLU A 134 1.20 -12.57 10.12
N ARG A 135 0.13 -13.25 10.56
CA ARG A 135 0.08 -14.71 10.64
C ARG A 135 0.21 -15.35 9.26
N SER A 136 -0.48 -14.82 8.25
CA SER A 136 -0.40 -15.33 6.88
C SER A 136 0.99 -15.17 6.29
N PHE A 137 1.67 -14.04 6.54
CA PHE A 137 3.02 -13.80 6.06
C PHE A 137 4.03 -14.69 6.79
N THR A 138 3.91 -14.85 8.11
CA THR A 138 4.79 -15.75 8.88
C THR A 138 4.68 -17.19 8.38
N ALA A 139 3.46 -17.64 8.05
CA ALA A 139 3.22 -19.00 7.57
C ALA A 139 3.65 -19.23 6.12
N GLN A 140 3.55 -18.22 5.25
CA GLN A 140 3.65 -18.42 3.79
C GLN A 140 4.66 -17.49 3.08
N GLY A 141 5.34 -16.62 3.82
CA GLY A 141 6.26 -15.61 3.27
C GLY A 141 5.58 -14.76 2.20
N TYR A 142 6.23 -14.62 1.05
CA TYR A 142 5.76 -13.85 -0.11
C TYR A 142 4.83 -14.63 -1.05
N ALA A 143 4.02 -15.56 -0.52
CA ALA A 143 3.11 -16.36 -1.35
C ALA A 143 1.94 -15.55 -1.95
N ARG A 144 1.58 -14.42 -1.34
CA ARG A 144 0.54 -13.49 -1.83
C ARG A 144 1.18 -12.34 -2.61
N PRO A 145 0.46 -11.76 -3.59
CA PRO A 145 0.96 -10.61 -4.37
C PRO A 145 1.19 -9.36 -3.51
N TYR A 146 0.39 -9.20 -2.46
CA TYR A 146 0.52 -8.12 -1.50
C TYR A 146 0.01 -8.57 -0.12
N TYR A 147 0.41 -7.82 0.91
CA TYR A 147 -0.08 -7.91 2.28
C TYR A 147 -0.52 -6.53 2.75
N ILE A 148 -1.57 -6.49 3.58
CA ILE A 148 -1.92 -5.28 4.33
C ILE A 148 -1.06 -5.28 5.59
N CYS A 149 -0.17 -4.31 5.69
CA CYS A 149 0.89 -4.27 6.69
C CYS A 149 0.79 -3.03 7.57
N ALA A 150 1.69 -2.89 8.53
CA ALA A 150 1.75 -1.70 9.38
C ALA A 150 2.55 -0.60 8.68
N ALA A 151 2.15 0.65 8.91
CA ALA A 151 3.12 1.73 8.86
C ALA A 151 4.04 1.65 10.09
N LEU A 152 5.29 2.09 9.98
CA LEU A 152 6.29 1.99 11.05
C LEU A 152 6.67 3.38 11.57
N THR A 153 6.86 3.54 12.88
CA THR A 153 7.37 4.80 13.41
C THR A 153 8.85 4.97 13.05
N HIS A 154 9.26 6.19 12.70
CA HIS A 154 10.64 6.45 12.28
C HIS A 154 11.67 6.17 13.40
N ASP A 155 11.29 6.35 14.66
CA ASP A 155 12.19 6.34 15.82
C ASP A 155 12.52 4.92 16.30
N ARG A 156 11.49 4.09 16.43
CA ARG A 156 11.57 2.75 17.04
C ARG A 156 11.28 1.62 16.06
N LEU A 157 10.82 1.94 14.84
CA LEU A 157 10.42 0.97 13.83
C LEU A 157 9.37 -0.03 14.35
N VAL A 158 8.54 0.42 15.29
CA VAL A 158 7.37 -0.30 15.79
C VAL A 158 6.14 0.11 14.97
N PRO A 159 5.05 -0.66 15.02
CA PRO A 159 3.83 -0.29 14.31
C PRO A 159 3.31 1.08 14.74
N ALA A 160 3.16 1.99 13.78
CA ALA A 160 2.47 3.25 13.99
C ALA A 160 1.00 2.96 14.32
N ARG A 161 0.49 3.63 15.35
CA ARG A 161 -0.82 3.32 15.92
C ARG A 161 -1.93 3.57 14.89
N GLY A 162 -2.62 2.50 14.50
CA GLY A 162 -3.84 2.60 13.71
C GLY A 162 -3.62 3.03 12.26
N LEU A 163 -2.42 2.86 11.71
CA LEU A 163 -2.13 3.10 10.29
C LEU A 163 -1.84 1.79 9.58
N LEU A 164 -2.50 1.60 8.43
CA LEU A 164 -2.33 0.48 7.52
C LEU A 164 -1.62 0.95 6.25
N ALA A 165 -0.81 0.08 5.68
CA ALA A 165 -0.04 0.32 4.47
C ALA A 165 0.00 -0.92 3.57
N LEU A 166 0.47 -0.78 2.33
CA LEU A 166 0.65 -1.88 1.39
C LEU A 166 2.08 -2.40 1.39
N SER A 167 2.26 -3.72 1.48
CA SER A 167 3.61 -4.32 1.45
C SER A 167 4.38 -4.07 0.15
N THR A 168 3.68 -3.70 -0.92
CA THR A 168 4.25 -3.35 -2.22
C THR A 168 4.84 -1.94 -2.24
N TRP A 169 4.57 -1.11 -1.23
CA TRP A 169 5.22 0.18 -1.10
C TRP A 169 6.63 0.03 -0.54
N PRO A 170 7.59 0.85 -1.03
CA PRO A 170 8.92 0.94 -0.43
C PRO A 170 8.85 1.23 1.07
N VAL A 171 9.86 0.79 1.82
CA VAL A 171 9.88 0.88 3.29
C VAL A 171 9.74 2.34 3.75
N GLU A 172 10.43 3.28 3.09
CA GLU A 172 10.36 4.72 3.34
C GLU A 172 8.92 5.25 3.25
N ARG A 173 8.14 4.87 2.24
CA ARG A 173 6.72 5.30 2.10
C ARG A 173 5.84 4.76 3.23
N ARG A 174 6.27 3.70 3.91
CA ARG A 174 5.56 3.11 5.06
C ARG A 174 6.05 3.63 6.40
N ILE A 175 7.10 4.46 6.43
CA ILE A 175 7.60 5.07 7.66
C ILE A 175 6.88 6.38 7.94
N ILE A 176 6.57 6.59 9.22
CA ILE A 176 5.91 7.77 9.75
C ILE A 176 6.91 8.54 10.61
N GLY A 177 7.39 9.64 10.04
CA GLY A 177 8.11 10.74 10.68
C GLY A 177 7.17 11.80 11.30
N PRO A 178 7.72 12.87 11.91
CA PRO A 178 6.99 14.01 12.43
C PRO A 178 6.20 14.79 11.34
N LEU A 179 6.77 14.91 10.14
CA LEU A 179 6.14 15.61 9.01
C LEU A 179 5.21 14.70 8.19
N SER A 180 5.40 13.39 8.30
CA SER A 180 4.68 12.39 7.52
C SER A 180 3.16 12.45 7.66
N PRO A 181 2.54 12.72 8.83
CA PRO A 181 1.09 12.89 8.91
C PRO A 181 0.55 13.97 7.98
N ARG A 182 1.27 15.08 7.80
CA ARG A 182 0.85 16.14 6.88
C ARG A 182 1.14 15.76 5.42
N ALA A 183 2.30 15.18 5.13
CA ALA A 183 2.63 14.72 3.78
C ALA A 183 1.67 13.62 3.28
N ASP A 184 1.35 12.64 4.12
CA ASP A 184 0.38 11.57 3.83
C ASP A 184 -1.02 12.16 3.61
N PHE A 185 -1.42 13.15 4.43
CA PHE A 185 -2.70 13.85 4.25
C PHE A 185 -2.80 14.55 2.90
N LEU A 186 -1.75 15.25 2.47
CA LEU A 186 -1.69 15.90 1.15
C LEU A 186 -1.74 14.85 0.03
N THR A 187 -1.05 13.72 0.20
CA THR A 187 -1.09 12.60 -0.74
C THR A 187 -2.51 12.02 -0.86
N HIS A 188 -3.22 11.85 0.26
CA HIS A 188 -4.62 11.39 0.27
C HIS A 188 -5.55 12.36 -0.48
N ALA A 189 -5.32 13.67 -0.33
CA ALA A 189 -6.07 14.70 -1.03
C ALA A 189 -5.85 14.64 -2.55
N VAL A 190 -4.59 14.50 -2.98
CA VAL A 190 -4.23 14.33 -4.40
C VAL A 190 -4.88 13.08 -4.98
N GLY A 191 -4.71 11.91 -4.35
CA GLY A 191 -5.29 10.65 -4.84
C GLY A 191 -6.82 10.68 -4.93
N THR A 192 -7.48 11.35 -3.98
CA THR A 192 -8.94 11.57 -4.01
C THR A 192 -9.36 12.47 -5.18
N ALA A 193 -8.66 13.59 -5.38
CA ALA A 193 -8.94 14.55 -6.44
C ALA A 193 -8.69 13.94 -7.83
N GLU A 194 -7.59 13.22 -8.01
CA GLU A 194 -7.28 12.51 -9.25
C GLU A 194 -8.34 11.45 -9.58
N GLN A 195 -8.83 10.71 -8.59
CA GLN A 195 -9.87 9.72 -8.85
C GLN A 195 -11.17 10.39 -9.34
N ILE A 196 -11.55 11.52 -8.76
CA ILE A 196 -12.70 12.32 -9.22
C ILE A 196 -12.48 12.82 -10.65
N GLN A 197 -11.26 13.30 -10.98
CA GLN A 197 -10.92 13.70 -12.36
C GLN A 197 -11.00 12.54 -13.34
N ARG A 198 -10.46 11.37 -12.99
CA ARG A 198 -10.51 10.17 -13.83
C ARG A 198 -11.95 9.77 -14.14
N LEU A 199 -12.82 9.73 -13.14
CA LEU A 199 -14.25 9.44 -13.33
C LEU A 199 -14.91 10.47 -14.25
N THR A 200 -14.68 11.75 -13.98
CA THR A 200 -15.27 12.85 -14.75
C THR A 200 -14.82 12.82 -16.21
N THR A 201 -13.53 12.59 -16.44
CA THR A 201 -12.93 12.47 -17.78
C THR A 201 -13.49 11.26 -18.54
N ALA A 202 -13.73 10.15 -17.83
CA ALA A 202 -14.40 8.97 -18.39
C ALA A 202 -15.92 9.14 -18.62
N GLY A 203 -16.48 10.33 -18.34
CA GLY A 203 -17.91 10.60 -18.51
C GLY A 203 -18.80 10.05 -17.38
N HIS A 204 -18.20 9.63 -16.26
CA HIS A 204 -18.93 9.15 -15.09
C HIS A 204 -18.95 10.22 -14.00
N PRO A 205 -20.13 10.68 -13.52
CA PRO A 205 -20.18 11.63 -12.42
C PRO A 205 -19.62 10.98 -11.14
N ALA A 206 -18.73 11.69 -10.45
CA ALA A 206 -18.25 11.23 -9.16
C ALA A 206 -19.39 11.25 -8.11
N PRO A 207 -19.49 10.25 -7.22
CA PRO A 207 -20.53 10.23 -6.19
C PRO A 207 -20.43 11.40 -5.20
N ASP A 208 -21.54 11.86 -4.64
CA ASP A 208 -21.56 12.95 -3.64
C ASP A 208 -20.66 12.67 -2.42
N ALA A 209 -20.50 11.39 -2.05
CA ALA A 209 -19.61 10.97 -0.97
C ALA A 209 -18.14 11.28 -1.28
N ALA A 210 -17.72 11.15 -2.54
CA ALA A 210 -16.38 11.52 -3.00
C ALA A 210 -16.18 13.03 -2.94
N TRP A 211 -17.15 13.82 -3.38
CA TRP A 211 -17.11 15.28 -3.27
C TRP A 211 -17.06 15.77 -1.82
N ARG A 212 -17.86 15.17 -0.92
CA ARG A 212 -17.78 15.45 0.52
C ARG A 212 -16.41 15.09 1.10
N LEU A 213 -15.81 13.97 0.68
CA LEU A 213 -14.47 13.59 1.10
C LEU A 213 -13.42 14.61 0.61
N LEU A 214 -13.46 14.98 -0.67
CA LEU A 214 -12.56 15.97 -1.26
C LEU A 214 -12.69 17.33 -0.57
N ARG A 215 -13.91 17.77 -0.26
CA ARG A 215 -14.16 19.03 0.45
C ARG A 215 -13.50 19.05 1.83
N ARG A 216 -13.54 17.95 2.58
CA ARG A 216 -12.86 17.85 3.87
C ARG A 216 -11.35 18.02 3.74
N PHE A 217 -10.74 17.50 2.67
CA PHE A 217 -9.34 17.77 2.36
C PHE A 217 -9.12 19.24 2.02
N ALA A 218 -9.86 19.75 1.04
CA ALA A 218 -9.71 21.11 0.51
C ALA A 218 -9.82 22.20 1.58
N LEU A 219 -10.73 22.05 2.55
CA LEU A 219 -10.91 23.01 3.65
C LEU A 219 -9.70 23.15 4.58
N THR A 220 -8.74 22.22 4.51
CA THR A 220 -7.54 22.24 5.37
C THR A 220 -6.26 22.49 4.57
N ILE A 221 -6.35 22.70 3.26
CA ILE A 221 -5.20 22.94 2.38
C ILE A 221 -5.31 24.39 1.89
N PRO A 222 -4.36 25.27 2.25
CA PRO A 222 -4.38 26.65 1.80
C PRO A 222 -4.45 26.76 0.27
N GLY A 223 -5.40 27.55 -0.24
CA GLY A 223 -5.59 27.75 -1.68
C GLY A 223 -6.35 26.65 -2.42
N ALA A 224 -6.71 25.55 -1.74
CA ALA A 224 -7.40 24.41 -2.35
C ALA A 224 -8.93 24.58 -2.50
N TYR A 225 -9.53 25.56 -1.82
CA TYR A 225 -10.97 25.77 -1.81
C TYR A 225 -11.34 27.23 -2.11
N ASP A 226 -12.24 27.41 -3.07
CA ASP A 226 -12.91 28.69 -3.34
C ASP A 226 -14.27 28.70 -2.65
N ALA A 227 -14.47 29.65 -1.73
CA ALA A 227 -15.72 29.77 -0.98
C ALA A 227 -16.92 30.13 -1.86
N ALA A 228 -16.69 30.69 -3.05
CA ALA A 228 -17.75 31.00 -4.01
C ALA A 228 -18.21 29.78 -4.82
N ALA A 229 -17.41 28.71 -4.88
CA ALA A 229 -17.71 27.52 -5.65
C ALA A 229 -18.56 26.53 -4.84
N PRO A 230 -19.56 25.87 -5.47
CA PRO A 230 -20.39 24.89 -4.79
C PRO A 230 -19.58 23.64 -4.42
N GLU A 231 -18.66 23.18 -5.26
CA GLU A 231 -17.79 22.02 -5.03
C GLU A 231 -16.30 22.39 -5.18
N PRO A 232 -15.39 21.71 -4.47
CA PRO A 232 -13.95 21.92 -4.66
C PRO A 232 -13.54 21.52 -6.08
N GLU A 233 -12.74 22.34 -6.75
CA GLU A 233 -12.19 22.00 -8.06
C GLU A 233 -11.00 21.03 -7.91
N PRO A 234 -11.05 19.80 -8.48
CA PRO A 234 -9.99 18.82 -8.27
C PRO A 234 -8.59 19.30 -8.70
N VAL A 235 -8.50 20.02 -9.82
CA VAL A 235 -7.23 20.58 -10.33
C VAL A 235 -6.61 21.53 -9.30
N ARG A 236 -7.44 22.39 -8.69
CA ARG A 236 -7.02 23.34 -7.66
C ARG A 236 -6.55 22.64 -6.39
N VAL A 237 -7.26 21.59 -5.95
CA VAL A 237 -6.85 20.81 -4.77
C VAL A 237 -5.50 20.15 -5.00
N ILE A 238 -5.28 19.54 -6.18
CA ILE A 238 -4.00 18.92 -6.55
C ILE A 238 -2.88 19.97 -6.54
N ALA A 239 -3.07 21.10 -7.22
CA ALA A 239 -2.06 22.16 -7.30
C ALA A 239 -1.71 22.72 -5.91
N ALA A 240 -2.71 23.00 -5.08
CA ALA A 240 -2.51 23.52 -3.73
C ALA A 240 -1.82 22.48 -2.81
N ALA A 241 -2.19 21.20 -2.91
CA ALA A 241 -1.56 20.14 -2.14
C ALA A 241 -0.09 19.94 -2.50
N HIS A 242 0.25 19.98 -3.80
CA HIS A 242 1.64 19.92 -4.24
C HIS A 242 2.45 21.15 -3.83
N ALA A 243 1.88 22.35 -3.94
CA ALA A 243 2.53 23.58 -3.50
C ALA A 243 2.87 23.56 -2.01
N GLU A 244 1.95 23.05 -1.17
CA GLU A 244 2.23 22.88 0.25
C GLU A 244 3.24 21.77 0.53
N ALA A 245 3.11 20.62 -0.14
CA ALA A 245 4.03 19.49 0.04
C ALA A 245 5.47 19.90 -0.26
N ALA A 246 5.70 20.71 -1.29
CA ALA A 246 7.03 21.20 -1.68
C ALA A 246 7.78 21.94 -0.57
N VAL A 247 7.08 22.51 0.42
CA VAL A 247 7.71 23.22 1.56
C VAL A 247 8.48 22.26 2.47
N HIS A 248 7.97 21.04 2.66
CA HIS A 248 8.46 20.09 3.66
C HIS A 248 8.87 18.72 3.10
N GLN A 249 8.68 18.49 1.80
CA GLN A 249 8.90 17.20 1.16
C GLN A 249 10.33 16.69 1.36
N GLN A 250 11.34 17.52 1.11
CA GLN A 250 12.73 17.10 1.23
C GLN A 250 13.08 16.63 2.65
N GLU A 251 12.59 17.32 3.68
CA GLU A 251 12.87 16.98 5.08
C GLU A 251 12.15 15.68 5.48
N ASP A 252 10.87 15.52 5.10
CA ASP A 252 10.11 14.29 5.34
C ASP A 252 10.77 13.08 4.62
N ASP A 253 11.16 13.25 3.36
CA ASP A 253 11.80 12.21 2.56
C ASP A 253 13.14 11.77 3.15
N GLN A 254 14.00 12.72 3.53
CA GLN A 254 15.29 12.41 4.17
C GLN A 254 15.10 11.63 5.47
N GLN A 255 14.12 12.02 6.29
CA GLN A 255 13.84 11.34 7.55
C GLN A 255 13.30 9.91 7.33
N ARG A 256 12.36 9.74 6.39
CA ARG A 256 11.81 8.42 6.03
C ARG A 256 12.91 7.53 5.46
N GLN A 257 13.76 8.04 4.58
CA GLN A 257 14.89 7.31 3.99
C GLN A 257 15.90 6.85 5.04
N ALA A 258 16.31 7.74 5.95
CA ALA A 258 17.22 7.38 7.03
C ALA A 258 16.65 6.28 7.93
N ALA A 259 15.35 6.36 8.25
CA ALA A 259 14.66 5.33 9.01
C ALA A 259 14.49 4.02 8.22
N ALA A 260 14.25 4.09 6.90
CA ALA A 260 14.13 2.93 6.03
C ALA A 260 15.45 2.18 5.92
N GLN A 261 16.58 2.89 5.85
CA GLN A 261 17.90 2.30 5.90
C GLN A 261 18.14 1.54 7.20
N ARG A 262 17.77 2.12 8.36
CA ARG A 262 17.83 1.42 9.65
C ARG A 262 16.95 0.17 9.66
N ALA A 263 15.72 0.28 9.16
CA ALA A 263 14.79 -0.85 9.08
C ALA A 263 15.35 -2.00 8.22
N ARG A 264 15.88 -1.69 7.04
CA ARG A 264 16.51 -2.68 6.14
C ARG A 264 17.74 -3.34 6.78
N ALA A 265 18.50 -2.60 7.58
CA ALA A 265 19.72 -3.11 8.24
C ALA A 265 19.44 -3.95 9.50
N GLN A 266 18.35 -3.65 10.23
CA GLN A 266 18.14 -4.17 11.59
C GLN A 266 16.97 -5.15 11.71
N LEU A 267 16.01 -5.11 10.77
CA LEU A 267 14.76 -5.88 10.87
C LEU A 267 14.72 -7.03 9.86
N ALA A 268 14.19 -8.17 10.30
CA ALA A 268 13.82 -9.27 9.41
C ALA A 268 12.59 -8.89 8.55
N ASP A 269 12.36 -9.61 7.45
CA ASP A 269 11.26 -9.35 6.48
C ASP A 269 9.90 -9.13 7.17
N VAL A 270 9.54 -10.00 8.14
CA VAL A 270 8.28 -9.88 8.88
C VAL A 270 8.22 -8.60 9.71
N GLN A 271 9.32 -8.19 10.33
CA GLN A 271 9.40 -6.98 11.13
C GLN A 271 9.42 -5.72 10.25
N GLN A 272 10.00 -5.79 9.04
CA GLN A 272 9.91 -4.70 8.08
C GLN A 272 8.48 -4.45 7.60
N LEU A 273 7.60 -5.46 7.62
CA LEU A 273 6.19 -5.32 7.25
C LEU A 273 5.29 -5.01 8.46
N PHE A 274 5.50 -5.68 9.58
CA PHE A 274 4.57 -5.67 10.72
C PHE A 274 5.15 -5.02 11.97
N GLY A 275 6.37 -4.49 11.89
CA GLY A 275 7.08 -3.75 12.94
C GLY A 275 7.82 -4.65 13.93
N ALA A 276 8.80 -4.06 14.61
CA ALA A 276 9.44 -4.68 15.76
C ALA A 276 8.45 -4.80 16.94
N ALA A 277 8.66 -5.79 17.81
CA ALA A 277 7.94 -5.84 19.07
C ALA A 277 8.24 -4.55 19.85
N PRO A 278 7.22 -3.88 20.43
CA PRO A 278 7.48 -2.79 21.35
C PRO A 278 8.41 -3.31 22.45
N MET A 279 9.50 -2.58 22.74
CA MET A 279 10.26 -2.86 23.96
C MET A 279 9.27 -2.76 25.12
N ARG A 280 8.89 -3.91 25.69
CA ARG A 280 8.20 -3.92 26.98
C ARG A 280 9.20 -3.33 27.97
N ASP A 281 8.79 -2.32 28.72
CA ASP A 281 9.60 -1.64 29.73
C ASP A 281 10.46 -2.66 30.49
N ALA A 282 11.76 -2.69 30.18
CA ALA A 282 12.78 -3.40 30.94
C ALA A 282 12.90 -2.90 32.40
N LEU A 283 12.08 -1.90 32.77
CA LEU A 283 11.94 -1.35 34.11
C LEU A 283 10.92 -2.11 34.98
N ARG A 284 10.10 -3.04 34.44
CA ARG A 284 9.20 -3.88 35.27
C ARG A 284 9.87 -5.12 35.84
N ASP A 285 10.88 -5.68 35.18
CA ASP A 285 11.60 -6.85 35.67
C ASP A 285 12.71 -6.50 36.68
N ALA A 286 13.12 -5.23 36.77
CA ALA A 286 14.06 -4.74 37.79
C ALA A 286 13.39 -4.40 39.13
N GLY A 287 12.06 -4.36 39.20
CA GLY A 287 11.31 -4.01 40.42
C GLY A 287 10.75 -5.21 41.21
N GLY A 288 10.97 -6.45 40.73
CA GLY A 288 10.33 -7.67 41.27
C GLY A 288 11.17 -8.49 42.25
N THR A 289 12.38 -8.05 42.63
CA THR A 289 13.25 -8.76 43.56
C THR A 289 13.61 -7.88 44.75
N LEU A 290 12.62 -7.48 45.56
CA LEU A 290 12.83 -6.99 46.93
C LEU A 290 11.49 -7.04 47.69
N SER A 291 11.08 -8.23 48.13
CA SER A 291 10.29 -8.50 49.35
C SER A 291 10.08 -10.00 49.52
#